data_AF-A0A2L1THL2-F1
#
_entry.id   AF-A0A2L1THL2-F1
#
_cell.length_a   1.000
_cell.length_b   1.000
_cell.length_c   1.000
_cell.angle_alpha   90.00
_cell.angle_beta   90.00
_cell.angle_gamma   90.00
#
_symmetry.space_group_name_H-M   'P 1'
#
loop_
_entity.id
_entity.type
_entity.pdbx_description
1 polymer ?
#
loop_
_entity_poly.entity_id
_entity_poly.type
_entity_poly.pdbx_seq_one_letter_code
_entity_poly.pdbx_strand_id
1 'polypeptide(L)' 'MLTAAEAASGSTFTYFDIFMLAITLVILIGLVRLVINPRKNYFAIGFAFVSFAVFVFMDVVMIKGW' A
#
# COMPACT_ATOMS: atom_id res chain seq x y z
N MET A 1 -28.35 -17.76 -23.39
CA MET A 1 -27.49 -16.67 -23.88
C MET A 1 -26.69 -16.17 -22.69
N LEU A 2 -25.38 -16.33 -22.73
CA LEU A 2 -24.42 -15.79 -21.77
C LEU A 2 -24.44 -14.27 -21.91
N THR A 3 -25.20 -13.58 -21.07
CA THR A 3 -25.45 -12.14 -21.17
C THR A 3 -24.21 -11.36 -20.73
N ALA A 4 -23.52 -10.74 -21.70
CA ALA A 4 -22.76 -9.49 -21.57
C ALA A 4 -21.75 -9.34 -20.40
N ALA A 5 -21.38 -10.43 -19.71
CA ALA A 5 -20.46 -10.41 -18.57
C ALA A 5 -18.98 -10.52 -18.97
N GLU A 6 -18.68 -10.59 -20.27
CA GLU A 6 -17.35 -10.95 -20.79
C GLU A 6 -16.76 -9.87 -21.71
N ALA A 7 -17.02 -8.58 -21.44
CA ALA A 7 -16.60 -7.51 -22.36
C ALA A 7 -16.14 -6.24 -21.65
N ALA A 8 -15.09 -6.37 -20.82
CA ALA A 8 -13.95 -5.45 -20.71
C ALA A 8 -13.12 -5.78 -19.46
N SER A 9 -12.33 -6.86 -19.51
CA SER A 9 -11.23 -7.08 -18.55
C SER A 9 -10.09 -6.11 -18.87
N GLY A 10 -10.36 -4.81 -18.72
CA GLY A 10 -9.35 -3.77 -18.81
C GLY A 10 -8.66 -3.58 -17.46
N SER A 11 -7.38 -3.21 -17.50
CA SER A 11 -6.65 -2.81 -16.30
C SER A 11 -7.42 -1.76 -15.51
N THR A 12 -7.55 -1.93 -14.19
CA THR A 12 -8.10 -0.87 -13.31
C THR A 12 -7.06 0.18 -12.94
N PHE A 13 -5.89 0.17 -13.60
CA PHE A 13 -4.81 1.10 -13.31
C PHE A 13 -5.24 2.56 -13.49
N THR A 14 -4.86 3.38 -12.53
CA THR A 14 -4.99 4.84 -12.60
C THR A 14 -3.68 5.53 -12.21
N TYR A 15 -3.47 6.78 -12.64
CA TYR A 15 -2.29 7.54 -12.21
C TYR A 15 -2.23 7.78 -10.69
N PHE A 16 -3.36 7.69 -9.99
CA PHE A 16 -3.42 7.80 -8.53
C PHE A 16 -2.68 6.66 -7.84
N ASP A 17 -2.61 5.50 -8.48
CA ASP A 17 -1.96 4.30 -7.97
C ASP A 17 -0.47 4.50 -7.71
N ILE A 18 0.18 5.33 -8.53
CA ILE A 18 1.58 5.73 -8.35
C ILE A 18 1.76 6.50 -7.03
N PHE A 19 0.78 7.35 -6.68
CA PHE A 19 0.81 8.08 -5.42
C PHE A 19 0.60 7.15 -4.23
N MET A 20 -0.25 6.12 -4.35
CA MET A 20 -0.42 5.11 -3.30
C MET A 20 0.89 4.37 -3.01
N LEU A 21 1.57 3.88 -4.05
CA LEU A 21 2.88 3.25 -3.90
C LEU A 21 3.92 4.21 -3.28
N ALA A 22 3.92 5.48 -3.69
CA ALA A 22 4.81 6.48 -3.10
C ALA A 22 4.53 6.71 -1.60
N ILE A 23 3.27 6.72 -1.18
CA ILE A 23 2.89 6.82 0.24
C ILE A 23 3.40 5.60 1.02
N THR A 24 3.26 4.39 0.47
CA THR A 24 3.81 3.16 1.09
C THR A 24 5.32 3.29 1.32
N LEU A 25 6.06 3.85 0.36
CA LEU A 25 7.49 4.11 0.51
C LEU A 25 7.79 5.16 1.60
N VAL A 26 7.00 6.23 1.68
CA VAL A 26 7.15 7.24 2.74
C VAL A 26 6.92 6.62 4.12
N ILE A 27 5.90 5.76 4.27
CA ILE A 27 5.64 5.03 5.52
C ILE A 27 6.83 4.13 5.86
N LEU A 28 7.37 3.38 4.89
CA LEU A 28 8.55 2.54 5.09
C LEU A 28 9.76 3.35 5.60
N ILE A 29 10.04 4.49 4.97
CA ILE A 29 11.13 5.39 5.38
C ILE A 29 10.89 5.90 6.81
N GLY A 30 9.65 6.28 7.13
CA GLY A 30 9.25 6.71 8.47
C GLY A 30 9.45 5.61 9.52
N LEU A 31 9.03 4.38 9.20
CA LEU A 31 9.21 3.21 10.06
C LEU A 31 10.69 2.91 10.31
N VAL A 32 11.51 2.89 9.25
CA VAL A 32 12.95 2.68 9.35
C VAL A 32 13.61 3.75 10.24
N ARG A 33 13.26 5.03 10.02
CA ARG A 33 13.74 6.14 10.87
C ARG A 33 13.39 5.94 12.34
N LEU A 34 12.17 5.48 12.60
CA LEU A 34 11.69 5.27 13.96
C LEU A 34 12.39 4.09 14.65
N VAL A 35 12.67 3.02 13.89
CA VAL A 35 13.42 1.86 14.36
C VAL A 35 14.89 2.17 14.59
N ILE A 36 15.52 3.05 13.82
CA ILE A 36 16.93 3.42 14.00
C ILE A 36 17.13 4.46 15.11
N ASN A 37 16.11 5.26 15.43
CA ASN A 37 16.19 6.31 16.44
C ASN A 37 16.70 5.76 17.80
N PRO A 38 17.74 6.34 18.43
CA PRO A 38 18.23 5.88 19.73
C PRO A 38 17.18 5.99 20.84
N ARG A 39 16.25 6.94 20.75
CA ARG A 39 15.10 7.05 21.65
C ARG A 39 13.88 6.36 21.05
N LYS A 40 13.62 5.13 21.48
CA LYS A 40 12.51 4.32 20.97
C LYS A 40 11.16 4.87 21.47
N ASN A 41 10.22 5.02 20.54
CA ASN A 41 8.80 5.15 20.84
C ASN A 41 8.09 3.89 20.34
N TYR A 42 7.95 2.88 21.21
CA TYR A 42 7.39 1.58 20.83
C TYR A 42 5.95 1.67 20.32
N PHE A 43 5.14 2.59 20.85
CA PHE A 43 3.78 2.81 20.38
C PHE A 43 3.78 3.30 18.93
N ALA A 44 4.58 4.32 18.63
CA ALA A 44 4.69 4.84 17.27
C ALA A 44 5.29 3.81 16.30
N ILE A 45 6.24 2.98 16.75
CA ILE A 45 6.81 1.89 15.93
C ILE A 45 5.73 0.86 15.60
N GLY A 46 4.95 0.43 16.60
CA GLY A 46 3.83 -0.49 16.37
C GLY A 46 2.80 0.08 15.41
N PHE A 47 2.39 1.34 15.60
CA PHE A 47 1.44 2.01 14.72
C PHE A 47 1.96 2.15 13.29
N ALA A 48 3.21 2.58 13.12
CA ALA A 48 3.83 2.70 11.79
C ALA A 48 3.96 1.34 11.10
N PHE A 49 4.28 0.27 11.86
CA PHE A 49 4.36 -1.08 11.32
C PHE A 49 2.99 -1.60 10.84
N VAL A 50 1.94 -1.44 11.64
CA VAL A 50 0.57 -1.81 11.23
C VAL A 50 0.13 -1.02 10.01
N SER A 51 0.39 0.29 9.99
CA SER A 51 0.08 1.14 8.84
C SER A 51 0.80 0.65 7.59
N PHE A 52 2.10 0.36 7.69
CA PHE A 52 2.89 -0.19 6.58
C PHE A 52 2.31 -1.50 6.07
N ALA A 53 1.95 -2.43 6.95
CA ALA A 53 1.37 -3.71 6.58
C ALA A 53 0.04 -3.57 5.83
N VAL A 54 -0.84 -2.66 6.29
CA VAL A 54 -2.13 -2.39 5.63
C VAL A 54 -1.92 -1.78 4.24
N PHE A 55 -1.00 -0.82 4.11
CA PHE A 55 -0.71 -0.20 2.82
C PHE A 55 -0.10 -1.20 1.81
N VAL A 56 0.87 -2.02 2.25
CA VAL A 56 1.41 -3.09 1.40
C VAL A 56 0.33 -4.09 0.99
N PHE A 57 -0.59 -4.44 1.89
CA PHE A 57 -1.72 -5.30 1.54
C PHE A 57 -2.62 -4.65 0.48
N MET A 58 -2.96 -3.38 0.63
CA MET A 58 -3.72 -2.63 -0.39
C MET A 58 -2.99 -2.58 -1.73
N ASP A 59 -1.68 -2.34 -1.73
CA ASP A 59 -0.86 -2.33 -2.96
C ASP A 59 -0.93 -3.68 -3.68
N VAL A 60 -0.86 -4.79 -2.95
CA VAL A 60 -0.98 -6.14 -3.53
C VAL A 60 -2.36 -6.37 -4.16
N VAL A 61 -3.44 -5.93 -3.50
CA VAL A 61 -4.80 -6.06 -4.03
C VAL A 61 -4.97 -5.19 -5.27
N MET A 62 -4.47 -3.96 -5.22
CA MET A 62 -4.51 -3.01 -6.32
C MET A 62 -3.77 -3.54 -7.56
N ILE A 63 -2.51 -3.96 -7.40
CA ILE A 63 -1.68 -4.49 -8.51
C ILE A 63 -2.30 -5.75 -9.13
N LYS A 64 -2.98 -6.60 -8.35
CA LYS A 64 -3.66 -7.79 -8.88
C LYS A 64 -4.87 -7.46 -9.76
N GLY A 65 -5.45 -6.26 -9.62
CA GLY A 65 -6.55 -5.79 -10.45
C GLY A 65 -6.10 -5.00 -11.69
N TRP A 66 -4.81 -4.69 -11.79
CA TRP A 66 -4.21 -4.06 -12.97
C TRP A 66 -4.06 -5.00 -14.15
#